data_AF-A0A1L9QNL3-F1
#
_entry.id   AF-A0A1L9QNL3-F1
#
_cell.length_a   1.000
_cell.length_b   1.000
_cell.length_c   1.000
_cell.angle_alpha   90.00
_cell.angle_beta   90.00
_cell.angle_gamma   90.00
#
_symmetry.space_group_name_H-M   'P 1'
#
loop_
_entity.id
_entity.type
_entity.pdbx_description
1 polymer ?
#
loop_
_entity_poly.entity_id
_entity_poly.type
_entity_poly.pdbx_seq_one_letter_code
_entity_poly.pdbx_strand_id
1 'polypeptide(L)'
;MYHSERNVCEITAFSYMSQMKDLFPSYCPSQKEFKEIWQSAIFILDTNVLLNLYRYSEETRKQFFSVLEKLSDQLWIPYQVALEFQDNRIRVVQQTKKTFSGYNSFLKNLNKSLNNLKSDESIKDSLKYYSSIDSKARIGI
;
A
#
# COMPACT_ATOMS: atom_id res chain seq x y z
N MET A 1 61.99 1.20 27.75
CA MET A 1 61.39 2.56 27.66
C MET A 1 60.87 2.71 26.25
N TYR A 2 59.60 2.64 25.91
CA TYR A 2 58.35 2.58 26.67
C TYR A 2 57.47 1.47 26.07
N HIS A 3 56.94 0.62 26.94
CA HIS A 3 55.62 0.03 26.74
C HIS A 3 54.60 1.18 26.76
N SER A 4 53.66 1.21 25.80
CA SER A 4 52.24 1.58 25.99
C SER A 4 51.61 2.27 24.77
N GLU A 5 51.42 1.59 23.64
CA GLU A 5 50.43 2.05 22.64
C GLU A 5 49.50 0.92 22.14
N ARG A 6 49.48 -0.23 22.84
CA ARG A 6 48.43 -1.26 22.70
C ARG A 6 47.14 -0.86 23.42
N ASN A 7 46.62 0.36 23.22
CA ASN A 7 45.37 0.78 23.87
C ASN A 7 44.53 1.79 23.06
N VAL A 8 45.00 2.31 21.92
CA VAL A 8 44.19 3.30 21.17
C VAL A 8 43.22 2.62 20.20
N CYS A 9 43.56 1.43 19.69
CA CYS A 9 42.73 0.70 18.73
C CYS A 9 41.71 -0.26 19.38
N GLU A 10 41.92 -0.67 20.64
CA GLU A 10 40.97 -1.53 21.38
C GLU A 10 39.81 -0.72 22.01
N ILE A 11 40.00 0.57 22.27
CA ILE A 11 38.98 1.43 22.90
C ILE A 11 37.93 1.92 21.88
N THR A 12 38.32 2.13 20.62
CA THR A 12 37.35 2.50 19.56
C THR A 12 36.52 1.32 19.06
N ALA A 13 36.94 0.08 19.31
CA ALA A 13 36.18 -1.12 18.99
C ALA A 13 35.07 -1.43 20.02
N PHE A 14 35.17 -0.90 21.25
CA PHE A 14 34.21 -1.17 22.32
C PHE A 14 32.90 -0.34 22.24
N SER A 15 32.83 0.67 21.37
CA SER A 15 31.63 1.50 21.16
C SER A 15 30.65 0.93 20.13
N TYR A 16 31.01 -0.15 19.44
CA TYR A 16 30.15 -0.86 18.49
C TYR A 16 29.17 -1.77 19.27
N MET A 17 28.20 -1.20 19.98
CA MET A 17 27.08 -1.99 20.52
C MET A 17 26.06 -2.28 19.41
N SER A 18 25.99 -3.55 19.01
CA SER A 18 24.88 -4.13 18.22
C SER A 18 23.60 -4.19 19.08
N GLN A 19 22.40 -3.82 18.54
CA GLN A 19 21.12 -4.60 18.52
C GLN A 19 19.87 -3.92 17.87
N MET A 20 19.17 -4.60 16.92
CA MET A 20 17.69 -4.55 16.64
C MET A 20 17.03 -5.86 17.14
N LYS A 21 17.11 -6.05 18.46
CA LYS A 21 17.26 -7.30 19.27
C LYS A 21 18.22 -8.39 18.79
N ASP A 22 18.82 -8.24 17.61
CA ASP A 22 20.23 -7.86 17.56
C ASP A 22 20.56 -7.46 16.12
N LEU A 23 20.00 -8.17 15.16
CA LEU A 23 19.69 -7.69 13.80
C LEU A 23 18.50 -8.53 13.29
N PHE A 24 17.49 -8.70 14.16
CA PHE A 24 16.14 -9.22 13.88
C PHE A 24 15.85 -10.74 13.82
N PRO A 25 15.89 -11.51 14.93
CA PRO A 25 15.22 -12.83 14.96
C PRO A 25 13.74 -12.82 15.45
N SER A 26 12.94 -11.84 15.06
CA SER A 26 11.55 -11.50 15.52
C SER A 26 11.48 -10.41 16.60
N TYR A 27 12.28 -9.36 16.45
CA TYR A 27 12.25 -8.17 17.32
C TYR A 27 10.81 -7.68 17.58
N CYS A 28 10.39 -7.76 18.84
CA CYS A 28 9.12 -7.26 19.33
C CYS A 28 9.43 -6.22 20.43
N PRO A 29 9.31 -4.91 20.13
CA PRO A 29 9.50 -3.87 21.14
C PRO A 29 8.37 -3.94 22.16
N SER A 30 8.70 -3.76 23.44
CA SER A 30 7.69 -3.51 24.46
C SER A 30 6.93 -2.22 24.14
N GLN A 31 5.74 -2.05 24.70
CA GLN A 31 4.94 -0.84 24.43
C GLN A 31 5.66 0.46 24.82
N LYS A 32 6.50 0.41 25.86
CA LYS A 32 7.34 1.53 26.29
C LYS A 32 8.42 1.83 25.26
N GLU A 33 9.20 0.82 24.84
CA GLU A 33 10.24 0.96 23.82
C GLU A 33 9.65 1.46 22.49
N PHE A 34 8.51 0.91 22.07
CA PHE A 34 7.83 1.36 20.86
C PHE A 34 7.45 2.84 20.93
N LYS A 35 6.92 3.30 22.07
CA LYS A 35 6.56 4.71 22.26
C LYS A 35 7.78 5.62 22.20
N GLU A 36 8.90 5.21 22.80
CA GLU A 36 10.16 5.96 22.76
C GLU A 36 10.74 6.04 21.33
N ILE A 37 10.73 4.91 20.61
CA ILE A 37 11.12 4.86 19.19
C ILE A 37 10.20 5.77 18.37
N TRP A 38 8.89 5.64 18.52
CA TRP A 38 7.92 6.43 17.77
C TRP A 38 8.07 7.94 17.99
N GLN A 39 8.50 8.36 19.18
CA GLN A 39 8.70 9.77 19.50
C GLN A 39 9.99 10.37 18.92
N SER A 40 10.97 9.56 18.54
CA SER A 40 12.32 10.01 18.16
C SER A 40 12.83 9.46 16.83
N ALA A 41 12.11 8.52 16.22
CA ALA A 41 12.50 7.88 14.97
C ALA A 41 12.47 8.86 13.80
N ILE A 42 13.32 8.59 12.82
CA ILE A 42 13.23 9.19 11.49
C ILE A 42 12.43 8.21 10.62
N PHE A 43 11.33 8.69 10.06
CA PHE A 43 10.51 7.94 9.13
C PHE A 43 11.09 8.04 7.74
N ILE A 44 11.44 6.89 7.18
CA ILE A 44 11.88 6.74 5.79
C ILE A 44 10.80 5.98 5.04
N LEU A 45 10.25 6.61 3.99
CA LEU A 45 9.28 5.95 3.12
C LEU A 45 10.01 5.09 2.08
N ASP A 46 9.50 3.88 1.84
CA ASP A 46 9.95 3.07 0.71
C ASP A 46 9.45 3.67 -0.62
N THR A 47 10.20 3.41 -1.70
CA THR A 47 9.85 3.82 -3.06
C THR A 47 8.44 3.33 -3.44
N ASN A 48 8.08 2.09 -3.09
CA ASN A 48 6.78 1.54 -3.45
C ASN A 48 5.62 2.27 -2.77
N VAL A 49 5.83 2.76 -1.55
CA VAL A 49 4.83 3.56 -0.84
C VAL A 49 4.54 4.84 -1.62
N LEU A 50 5.59 5.54 -2.06
CA LEU A 50 5.47 6.76 -2.87
C LEU A 50 4.80 6.48 -4.23
N LEU A 51 5.18 5.38 -4.90
CA LEU A 51 4.59 5.01 -6.19
C LEU A 51 3.11 4.62 -6.06
N ASN A 52 2.70 4.02 -4.94
CA ASN A 52 1.32 3.63 -4.69
C ASN A 52 0.37 4.84 -4.56
N LEU A 53 0.89 6.05 -4.27
CA LEU A 53 0.08 7.27 -4.27
C LEU A 53 -0.61 7.54 -5.60
N TYR A 54 -0.03 7.07 -6.72
CA TYR A 54 -0.66 7.17 -8.04
C TYR A 54 -1.80 6.18 -8.27
N ARG A 55 -1.90 5.13 -7.44
CA ARG A 55 -2.92 4.09 -7.52
C ARG A 55 -4.10 4.36 -6.59
N TYR A 56 -3.87 5.14 -5.53
CA TYR A 56 -4.90 5.46 -4.55
C TYR A 56 -5.96 6.41 -5.11
N SER A 57 -7.18 6.24 -4.58
CA SER A 57 -8.25 7.22 -4.74
C SER A 57 -7.78 8.58 -4.20
N GLU A 58 -8.46 9.63 -4.62
CA GLU A 58 -8.16 10.98 -4.13
C GLU A 58 -8.30 11.07 -2.60
N GLU A 59 -9.35 10.46 -2.04
CA GLU A 59 -9.62 10.48 -0.61
C GLU A 59 -8.52 9.78 0.21
N THR A 60 -8.15 8.54 -0.17
CA THR A 60 -7.08 7.80 0.51
C THR A 60 -5.75 8.55 0.43
N ARG A 61 -5.48 9.23 -0.68
CA ARG A 61 -4.27 10.04 -0.85
C ARG A 61 -4.27 11.26 0.06
N LYS A 62 -5.39 11.96 0.22
CA LYS A 62 -5.53 13.08 1.17
C LYS A 62 -5.29 12.61 2.60
N GLN A 63 -5.90 11.50 3.00
CA GLN A 63 -5.69 10.90 4.31
C GLN A 63 -4.21 10.53 4.53
N PHE A 64 -3.57 9.92 3.53
CA PHE A 64 -2.15 9.61 3.60
C PHE A 64 -1.28 10.86 3.81
N PHE A 65 -1.50 11.93 3.03
CA PHE A 65 -0.76 13.18 3.21
C PHE A 65 -0.99 13.81 4.59
N SER A 66 -2.21 13.76 5.13
CA SER A 66 -2.48 14.27 6.48
C SER A 66 -1.72 13.52 7.58
N VAL A 67 -1.36 12.25 7.36
CA VAL A 67 -0.49 11.49 8.26
C VAL A 67 0.96 11.95 8.10
N LEU A 68 1.42 12.13 6.86
CA LEU A 68 2.78 12.61 6.60
C LEU A 68 3.02 14.02 7.13
N GLU A 69 2.04 14.92 7.04
CA GLU A 69 2.12 16.28 7.60
C GLU A 69 2.39 16.26 9.10
N LYS A 70 1.73 15.34 9.83
CA LYS A 70 1.95 15.15 11.28
C LYS A 70 3.33 14.58 11.62
N LEU A 71 3.99 13.93 10.67
CA LEU A 71 5.32 13.34 10.82
C LEU A 71 6.41 14.19 10.16
N SER A 72 6.09 15.39 9.67
CA SER A 72 6.97 16.18 8.79
C SER A 72 8.34 16.49 9.40
N ASP A 73 8.40 16.78 10.70
CA ASP A 73 9.65 17.03 11.43
C ASP A 73 10.56 15.79 11.55
N GLN A 74 10.01 14.60 11.33
CA GLN A 74 10.69 13.32 11.44
C GLN A 74 10.76 12.57 10.10
N LEU A 75 10.29 13.17 9.01
CA LEU A 75 10.21 12.53 7.70
C LEU A 75 11.48 12.81 6.89
N TRP A 76 12.10 11.76 6.37
CA TRP A 76 13.27 11.87 5.50
C TRP A 76 13.15 10.99 4.26
N ILE A 77 13.66 11.49 3.13
CA ILE A 77 13.70 10.75 1.86
C ILE A 77 15.17 10.59 1.43
N PRO A 78 15.71 9.36 1.48
CA PRO A 78 17.04 9.08 0.96
C PRO A 78 17.13 9.36 -0.54
N TYR A 79 18.33 9.73 -1.02
CA TYR A 79 18.60 9.95 -2.44
C TYR A 79 18.18 8.74 -3.30
N GLN A 80 18.50 7.52 -2.87
CA GLN A 80 18.16 6.31 -3.61
C GLN A 80 16.64 6.14 -3.79
N VAL A 81 15.85 6.41 -2.75
CA VAL A 81 14.38 6.37 -2.81
C VAL A 81 13.85 7.41 -3.80
N ALA A 82 14.40 8.63 -3.75
CA ALA A 82 14.01 9.69 -4.67
C ALA A 82 14.36 9.36 -6.13
N LEU A 83 15.53 8.78 -6.37
CA LEU A 83 16.01 8.34 -7.69
C LEU A 83 15.11 7.24 -8.26
N GLU A 84 14.89 6.17 -7.49
CA GLU A 84 14.03 5.07 -7.91
C GLU A 84 12.58 5.54 -8.13
N PHE A 85 12.07 6.44 -7.30
CA PHE A 85 10.75 7.04 -7.51
C PHE A 85 10.70 7.79 -8.83
N GLN A 86 11.71 8.63 -9.09
CA GLN A 86 11.79 9.43 -10.31
C GLN A 86 11.79 8.55 -11.56
N ASP A 87 12.59 7.49 -11.57
CA ASP A 87 12.71 6.57 -12.71
C ASP A 87 11.43 5.77 -12.95
N ASN A 88 10.74 5.38 -11.88
CA ASN A 88 9.61 4.46 -11.97
C ASN A 88 8.23 5.15 -12.09
N ARG A 89 8.09 6.44 -11.73
CA ARG A 89 6.78 7.11 -11.63
C ARG A 89 5.97 7.10 -12.93
N ILE A 90 6.62 7.36 -14.07
CA ILE A 90 5.94 7.44 -15.37
C ILE A 90 5.37 6.05 -15.74
N ARG A 91 6.18 5.00 -15.55
CA ARG A 91 5.79 3.62 -15.81
C ARG A 91 4.57 3.23 -14.97
N VAL A 92 4.57 3.55 -13.68
CA VAL A 92 3.44 3.23 -12.78
C VAL A 92 2.17 3.96 -13.20
N VAL A 93 2.25 5.26 -13.53
CA VAL A 93 1.10 6.03 -14.01
C VAL A 93 0.52 5.42 -15.29
N GLN A 94 1.37 5.03 -16.24
CA GLN A 94 0.93 4.39 -17.47
C GLN A 94 0.28 3.03 -17.21
N GLN A 95 0.85 2.21 -16.32
CA GLN A 95 0.29 0.92 -15.94
C GLN A 95 -1.09 1.08 -15.31
N THR A 96 -1.24 2.02 -14.36
CA THR A 96 -2.54 2.31 -13.72
C THR A 96 -3.59 2.71 -14.76
N LYS A 97 -3.26 3.61 -15.70
CA LYS A 97 -4.17 4.00 -16.79
C LYS A 97 -4.59 2.80 -17.65
N LYS A 98 -3.64 1.94 -18.03
CA LYS A 98 -3.92 0.74 -18.81
C LYS A 98 -4.86 -0.21 -18.05
N THR A 99 -4.60 -0.45 -16.78
CA THR A 99 -5.45 -1.30 -15.93
C THR A 99 -6.88 -0.77 -15.86
N PHE A 100 -7.08 0.53 -15.62
CA PHE A 100 -8.42 1.14 -15.65
C PHE A 100 -9.10 1.03 -17.01
N SER A 101 -8.36 1.25 -18.11
CA SER A 101 -8.92 1.06 -19.45
C SER A 101 -9.34 -0.39 -19.72
N GLY A 102 -8.59 -1.37 -19.20
CA GLY A 102 -8.90 -2.79 -19.27
C GLY A 102 -10.14 -3.17 -18.45
N TYR A 103 -10.32 -2.59 -17.26
CA TYR A 103 -11.56 -2.76 -16.50
C TYR A 103 -12.77 -2.20 -17.26
N ASN A 104 -12.64 -1.00 -17.84
CA ASN A 104 -13.72 -0.39 -18.60
C ASN A 104 -14.10 -1.21 -19.85
N SER A 105 -13.12 -1.77 -20.56
CA SER A 105 -13.40 -2.64 -21.70
C SER A 105 -14.05 -3.96 -21.27
N PHE A 106 -13.61 -4.54 -20.15
CA PHE A 106 -14.23 -5.72 -19.56
C PHE A 106 -15.69 -5.46 -19.14
N LEU A 107 -15.97 -4.36 -18.45
CA LEU A 107 -17.33 -3.96 -18.06
C LEU A 107 -18.23 -3.72 -19.29
N LYS A 108 -17.69 -3.08 -20.34
CA LYS A 108 -18.41 -2.89 -21.61
C LYS A 108 -18.77 -4.23 -22.25
N ASN A 109 -17.84 -5.18 -22.26
CA ASN A 109 -18.08 -6.51 -22.81
C ASN A 109 -19.10 -7.30 -21.97
N LEU A 110 -19.01 -7.25 -20.63
CA LEU A 110 -20.00 -7.84 -19.74
C LEU A 110 -21.41 -7.28 -19.98
N ASN A 111 -21.55 -5.95 -20.08
CA ASN A 111 -22.83 -5.31 -20.36
C ASN A 111 -23.38 -5.71 -21.73
N LYS A 112 -22.52 -5.83 -22.75
CA LYS A 112 -22.94 -6.33 -24.07
C LYS A 112 -23.45 -7.77 -23.98
N SER A 113 -22.73 -8.65 -23.29
CA SER A 113 -23.15 -10.05 -23.09
C SER A 113 -24.46 -10.13 -22.29
N LEU A 114 -24.61 -9.35 -21.22
CA LEU A 114 -25.86 -9.27 -20.45
C LEU A 114 -27.03 -8.80 -21.30
N ASN A 115 -26.84 -7.78 -22.14
CA ASN A 115 -27.88 -7.28 -23.02
C ASN A 115 -28.26 -8.31 -24.09
N ASN A 116 -27.29 -9.04 -24.64
CA ASN A 116 -27.55 -10.13 -25.57
C ASN A 116 -28.37 -11.26 -24.91
N LEU A 117 -28.01 -11.66 -23.68
CA LEU A 117 -28.77 -12.66 -22.91
C LEU A 117 -30.18 -12.17 -22.56
N LYS A 118 -30.35 -10.88 -22.23
CA LYS A 118 -31.68 -10.29 -21.99
C LYS A 118 -32.50 -10.16 -23.26
N SER A 119 -31.86 -10.07 -24.43
CA SER A 119 -32.55 -10.00 -25.71
C SER A 119 -33.03 -11.36 -26.21
N ASP A 120 -32.44 -12.44 -25.70
CA ASP A 120 -32.84 -13.83 -25.98
C ASP A 120 -34.26 -14.08 -25.43
N GLU A 121 -35.15 -14.44 -26.34
CA GLU A 121 -36.58 -14.58 -26.09
C GLU A 121 -36.88 -15.72 -25.10
N SER A 122 -36.10 -16.81 -25.14
CA SER A 122 -36.20 -17.94 -24.20
C SER A 122 -35.86 -17.53 -22.77
N ILE A 123 -34.87 -16.63 -22.62
CA ILE A 123 -34.45 -16.12 -21.32
C ILE A 123 -35.43 -15.05 -20.80
N LYS A 124 -36.02 -14.21 -21.67
CA LYS A 124 -37.06 -13.24 -21.28
C LYS A 124 -38.26 -13.92 -20.64
N ASP A 125 -38.74 -15.00 -21.24
CA ASP A 125 -39.90 -15.73 -20.74
C ASP A 125 -39.58 -16.41 -19.40
N SER A 126 -38.37 -16.96 -19.26
CA SER A 126 -37.89 -17.53 -18.00
C SER A 126 -37.77 -16.48 -16.88
N LEU A 127 -37.23 -15.29 -17.18
CA LEU A 127 -37.11 -14.19 -16.21
C LEU A 127 -38.49 -13.64 -15.80
N LYS A 128 -39.41 -13.52 -16.75
CA LYS A 128 -40.79 -13.09 -16.51
C LYS A 128 -41.54 -14.10 -15.63
N TYR A 129 -41.33 -15.39 -15.87
CA TYR A 129 -41.87 -16.47 -15.05
C TYR A 129 -41.34 -16.41 -13.60
N TYR A 130 -40.02 -16.37 -13.40
CA TYR A 130 -39.42 -16.30 -12.06
C TYR A 130 -39.83 -15.04 -11.28
N SER A 131 -39.86 -13.86 -11.93
CA SER A 131 -40.30 -12.62 -11.28
C SER A 131 -41.77 -12.67 -10.84
N SER A 132 -42.62 -13.39 -11.58
CA SER A 132 -44.03 -13.57 -11.22
C SER A 132 -44.24 -14.48 -10.00
N ILE A 133 -43.36 -15.46 -9.80
CA ILE A 133 -43.36 -16.34 -8.62
C ILE A 133 -42.89 -15.58 -7.39
N ASP A 134 -41.81 -14.82 -7.52
CA ASP A 134 -41.24 -14.04 -6.41
C ASP A 134 -42.19 -12.94 -5.92
N SER A 135 -42.94 -12.33 -6.84
CA SER A 135 -44.01 -11.38 -6.54
C SER A 135 -45.18 -12.02 -5.80
N LYS A 136 -45.61 -13.22 -6.22
CA LYS A 136 -46.70 -13.97 -5.56
C LYS A 136 -46.28 -14.50 -4.18
N ALA A 137 -45.02 -14.91 -4.01
CA ALA A 137 -44.47 -15.32 -2.73
C ALA A 137 -44.42 -14.18 -1.71
N ARG A 138 -44.26 -12.93 -2.17
CA ARG A 138 -44.29 -11.72 -1.31
C ARG A 138 -45.68 -11.24 -0.90
N ILE A 139 -46.73 -11.57 -1.66
CA ILE A 139 -48.12 -11.13 -1.39
C ILE A 139 -48.89 -12.17 -0.54
N GLY A 140 -48.35 -13.37 -0.36
CA GLY A 140 -48.94 -14.47 0.41
C GLY A 140 -48.63 -14.49 1.92
N ILE A 141 -48.33 -13.34 2.53
CA ILE A 141 -48.23 -13.16 4.00
C ILE A 141 -49.25 -12.11 4.42
#